data_AF-A0AAD5FHR0-F1
#
_entry.id   AF-A0AAD5FHR0-F1
#
_cell.length_a   1.000
_cell.length_b   1.000
_cell.length_c   1.000
_cell.angle_alpha   90.00
_cell.angle_beta   90.00
_cell.angle_gamma   90.00
#
_symmetry.space_group_name_H-M   'P 1'
#
loop_
_entity.id
_entity.type
_entity.pdbx_description
1 polymer ?
#
loop_
_entity_poly.entity_id
_entity_poly.type
_entity_poly.pdbx_seq_one_letter_code
_entity_poly.pdbx_strand_id
1 'polypeptide(L)' 'MSAVGITENVKGDAKKFEIWYNGREEVYIIQASSMDIKNTWVSEIRKVLTGQLEACK' A
#
# COMPACT_ATOMS: atom_id res chain seq x y z
N MET A 1 5.95 9.67 -12.68
CA MET A 1 5.90 9.30 -11.25
C MET A 1 4.76 8.32 -11.08
N SER A 2 4.95 7.23 -10.33
CA SER A 2 3.84 6.29 -10.08
C SER A 2 2.73 7.04 -9.34
N ALA A 3 1.52 6.97 -9.88
CA ALA A 3 0.38 7.69 -9.33
C ALA A 3 -0.18 7.00 -8.08
N VAL A 4 0.19 5.74 -7.83
CA VAL A 4 -0.26 4.95 -6.66
C VAL A 4 0.88 4.83 -5.65
N GLY A 5 0.55 4.87 -4.37
CA GLY A 5 1.45 4.51 -3.29
C GLY A 5 0.75 3.84 -2.11
N ILE A 6 1.55 3.41 -1.13
CA ILE A 6 1.09 2.64 0.03
C ILE A 6 1.66 3.21 1.33
N THR A 7 0.86 3.20 2.40
CA THR A 7 1.31 3.39 3.78
C THR A 7 0.97 2.14 4.58
N GLU A 8 1.99 1.46 5.08
CA GLU A 8 1.82 0.13 5.68
C GLU A 8 1.13 0.15 7.05
N ASN A 9 1.33 1.20 7.83
CA ASN A 9 0.91 1.24 9.23
C ASN A 9 -0.05 2.41 9.46
N VAL A 10 -1.23 2.10 9.99
CA VAL A 10 -2.22 3.09 10.43
C VAL A 10 -2.31 3.05 11.95
N LYS A 11 -2.27 4.22 12.60
CA LYS A 11 -2.34 4.30 14.06
C LYS A 11 -3.69 3.76 14.56
N GLY A 12 -3.65 2.91 15.58
CA GLY A 12 -4.84 2.39 16.26
C GLY A 12 -5.38 1.06 15.73
N ASP A 13 -4.88 0.55 14.60
CA ASP A 13 -5.22 -0.80 14.12
C ASP A 13 -4.09 -1.38 13.26
N ALA A 14 -3.44 -2.44 13.75
CA ALA A 14 -2.33 -3.08 13.05
C ALA A 14 -2.75 -3.78 11.74
N LYS A 15 -4.05 -4.11 11.59
CA LYS A 15 -4.59 -4.75 10.38
C LYS A 15 -4.94 -3.74 9.29
N LYS A 16 -4.76 -2.44 9.55
CA LYS A 16 -5.04 -1.38 8.58
C LYS A 16 -3.78 -0.94 7.85
N PHE A 17 -3.96 -0.64 6.58
CA PHE A 17 -2.97 0.01 5.71
C PHE A 17 -3.70 0.97 4.77
N GLU A 18 -2.95 1.84 4.10
CA GLU A 18 -3.51 2.81 3.16
C GLU A 18 -3.01 2.53 1.76
N ILE A 19 -3.90 2.64 0.78
CA ILE A 19 -3.56 2.83 -0.62
C ILE A 19 -3.94 4.27 -0.97
N TRP A 20 -3.05 5.00 -1.61
CA TRP A 20 -3.29 6.38 -1.98
C TRP A 20 -2.93 6.65 -3.44
N TYR A 21 -3.59 7.63 -4.03
CA TYR A 21 -3.43 8.04 -5.43
C TYR A 21 -3.05 9.53 -5.52
N ASN A 22 -2.33 9.90 -6.59
CA ASN A 22 -1.93 11.28 -6.92
C ASN A 22 -1.37 12.08 -5.73
N GLY A 23 -0.32 11.57 -5.09
CA GLY A 23 0.30 12.29 -3.98
C GLY A 23 -0.61 12.44 -2.74
N ARG A 24 -1.51 11.47 -2.53
CA ARG A 24 -2.50 11.41 -1.44
C ARG A 24 -3.71 12.34 -1.60
N GLU A 25 -4.01 12.75 -2.83
CA GLU A 25 -5.30 13.39 -3.16
C GLU A 25 -6.47 12.46 -2.82
N GLU A 26 -6.33 11.17 -3.13
CA GLU A 26 -7.24 10.12 -2.68
C GLU A 26 -6.51 9.17 -1.74
N VAL A 27 -7.12 8.87 -0.58
CA VAL A 27 -6.59 7.94 0.42
C VAL A 27 -7.66 6.95 0.84
N TYR A 28 -7.39 5.67 0.59
CA TYR A 28 -8.24 4.55 0.95
C TYR A 28 -7.62 3.80 2.13
N ILE A 29 -8.31 3.79 3.28
CA ILE A 29 -7.91 2.99 4.44
C ILE A 29 -8.55 1.62 4.30
N ILE A 30 -7.72 0.58 4.16
CA ILE A 30 -8.16 -0.80 4.03
C ILE A 30 -7.91 -1.51 5.35
N GLN A 31 -8.94 -2.18 5.87
CA GLN A 31 -8.83 -3.04 7.05
C GLN A 31 -8.89 -4.50 6.62
N ALA A 32 -7.78 -5.23 6.81
CA ALA A 32 -7.75 -6.66 6.54
C ALA A 32 -8.48 -7.47 7.63
N SER A 33 -8.91 -8.69 7.27
CA SER A 33 -9.51 -9.61 8.22
C SER A 33 -8.51 -10.13 9.27
N SER A 34 -7.22 -10.26 8.92
CA SER A 34 -6.13 -10.65 9.82
C SER A 34 -4.83 -9.89 9.53
N MET A 35 -3.87 -9.97 10.45
CA MET A 35 -2.52 -9.40 10.27
C MET A 35 -1.77 -10.07 9.11
N ASP A 36 -1.90 -11.39 8.98
CA ASP A 36 -1.22 -12.13 7.91
C ASP A 36 -1.73 -11.68 6.54
N ILE A 37 -3.05 -11.50 6.40
CA ILE A 37 -3.65 -11.00 5.16
C ILE A 37 -3.17 -9.57 4.87
N LYS A 38 -3.12 -8.69 5.87
CA LYS A 38 -2.54 -7.34 5.70
C LYS A 38 -1.09 -7.42 5.21
N ASN A 39 -0.27 -8.28 5.81
CA ASN A 39 1.13 -8.43 5.45
C ASN A 39 1.30 -8.96 4.01
N THR A 40 0.46 -9.92 3.60
CA THR A 40 0.43 -10.41 2.21
C THR A 40 0.10 -9.28 1.23
N TRP A 41 -0.97 -8.51 1.49
CA TRP A 41 -1.34 -7.37 0.64
C TRP A 41 -0.22 -6.34 0.50
N VAL A 42 0.36 -5.92 1.63
CA VAL A 42 1.46 -4.95 1.64
C VAL A 42 2.66 -5.48 0.86
N SER A 43 3.04 -6.74 1.06
CA SER A 43 4.18 -7.37 0.37
C SER A 43 3.99 -7.40 -1.15
N GLU A 44 2.84 -7.88 -1.63
CA GLU A 44 2.57 -7.98 -3.07
C GLU A 44 2.45 -6.60 -3.73
N ILE A 45 1.81 -5.63 -3.08
CA ILE A 45 1.75 -4.25 -3.59
C ILE A 45 3.16 -3.64 -3.68
N ARG A 46 4.03 -3.87 -2.68
CA ARG A 46 5.42 -3.41 -2.73
C ARG A 46 6.17 -4.01 -3.92
N LYS A 47 6.01 -5.30 -4.20
CA LYS A 47 6.63 -5.93 -5.37
C LYS A 47 6.19 -5.26 -6.68
N VAL A 48 4.89 -4.98 -6.83
CA VAL A 48 4.35 -4.28 -8.01
C VAL A 48 4.96 -2.88 -8.14
N LEU A 49 4.96 -2.09 -7.07
CA LEU A 49 5.50 -0.72 -7.10
C LEU A 49 7.01 -0.68 -7.36
N THR A 50 7.77 -1.63 -6.80
CA THR A 50 9.21 -1.77 -7.07
C THR A 50 9.46 -2.14 -8.53
N GLY A 51 8.70 -3.09 -9.09
CA GLY A 51 8.80 -3.45 -10.51
C GLY A 51 8.47 -2.30 -11.45
N GLN A 52 7.48 -1.47 -11.11
CA GLN A 52 7.18 -0.24 -11.86
C GLN A 52 8.34 0.76 -11.83
N LEU A 53 8.99 0.93 -10.68
CA LEU A 53 10.15 1.82 -10.54
C LEU A 53 11.34 1.32 -11.38
N GLU A 54 11.59 0.02 -11.38
CA GLU A 54 12.65 -0.59 -12.18
C GLU A 54 12.38 -0.48 -13.69
N ALA A 55 11.12 -0.65 -14.13
CA ALA A 55 10.74 -0.49 -15.53
C ALA A 55 10.79 0.96 -16.05
N CYS A 56 10.80 1.95 -15.15
CA CYS A 56 10.98 3.36 -15.50
C CYS A 56 12.46 3.80 -15.54
N LYS A 57 13.41 2.92 -15.23
CA LYS A 57 14.85 3.15 -15.39
C LYS A 57 15.32 2.71 -16.78
#